data_AF-A0A3S0ZE39-F1
#
_entry.id   AF-A0A3S0ZE39-F1
#
_cell.length_a   1.000
_cell.length_b   1.000
_cell.length_c   1.000
_cell.angle_alpha   90.00
_cell.angle_beta   90.00
_cell.angle_gamma   90.00
#
_symmetry.space_group_name_H-M   'P 1'
#
loop_
_entity.id
_entity.type
_entity.pdbx_description
1 polymer ?
#
loop_
_entity_poly.entity_id
_entity_poly.type
_entity_poly.pdbx_seq_one_letter_code
_entity_poly.pdbx_strand_id
1 'polypeptide(L)'
;MVRHYKWHKKREDSLQQGFMRYSSVDDCGTKYRGCAHNGRQTHYHCVQRNCDKVYVSTSDVQMHANFHRKDSAIIQEGFQRFRATEDCGTPSCAFYGHRTTHFHCRRSQCNFTFKNKADMEKHKSYHQKDEVLSKDGFKKFMKYETCPFPGCRFSKVNNHIHCIRPGCQYVLHSTAQLYSHKRKHERREFENAYRNYRQLQQHRVQSSPDMTVASPSSDGQQTAYQQLPVPINLHHHGSEV
;
A
#
# COMPACT_ATOMS: atom_id res chain seq x y z
N MET A 1 37.30 25.64 21.46
CA MET A 1 36.25 24.60 21.59
C MET A 1 35.16 24.64 20.48
N VAL A 2 34.88 25.77 19.82
CA VAL A 2 33.79 25.88 18.80
C VAL A 2 34.03 25.06 17.51
N ARG A 3 35.27 24.87 17.06
CA ARG A 3 35.59 24.10 15.83
C ARG A 3 35.29 22.60 15.96
N HIS A 4 35.54 22.02 17.13
CA HIS A 4 35.29 20.60 17.40
C HIS A 4 33.79 20.32 17.54
N TYR A 5 33.04 21.23 18.16
CA TYR A 5 31.58 21.17 18.24
C TYR A 5 30.90 21.24 16.85
N LYS A 6 31.32 22.17 15.99
CA LYS A 6 30.81 22.27 14.61
C LYS A 6 31.13 21.02 13.76
N TRP A 7 32.20 20.30 14.09
CA TRP A 7 32.58 19.07 13.42
C TRP A 7 31.65 17.90 13.79
N HIS A 8 31.38 17.70 15.09
CA HIS A 8 30.45 16.66 15.54
C HIS A 8 29.05 16.88 15.00
N LYS A 9 28.56 18.14 15.04
CA LYS A 9 27.26 18.49 14.45
C LYS A 9 27.17 18.12 12.97
N LYS A 10 28.19 18.46 12.16
CA LYS A 10 28.21 18.09 10.73
C LYS A 10 28.28 16.57 10.50
N ARG A 11 28.93 15.82 11.40
CA ARG A 11 29.02 14.36 11.33
C ARG A 11 27.67 13.73 11.66
N GLU A 12 26.98 14.25 12.67
CA GLU A 12 25.61 13.86 13.05
C GLU A 12 24.61 14.20 11.94
N ASP A 13 24.66 15.41 11.38
CA ASP A 13 23.81 15.84 10.26
C ASP A 13 24.01 14.93 9.03
N SER A 14 25.26 14.57 8.71
CA SER A 14 25.58 13.66 7.60
C SER A 14 25.08 12.24 7.88
N LEU A 15 25.19 11.78 9.13
CA LEU A 15 24.73 10.46 9.55
C LEU A 15 23.21 10.36 9.51
N GLN A 16 22.49 11.43 9.86
CA GLN A 16 21.04 11.51 9.73
C GLN A 16 20.59 11.40 8.26
N GLN A 17 21.43 11.84 7.32
CA GLN A 17 21.21 11.64 5.88
C GLN A 17 21.67 10.26 5.36
N GLY A 18 22.20 9.40 6.24
CA GLY A 18 22.69 8.07 5.91
C GLY A 18 24.14 8.01 5.44
N PHE A 19 24.97 9.00 5.79
CA PHE A 19 26.37 9.09 5.38
C PHE A 19 27.33 9.19 6.55
N MET A 20 28.45 8.47 6.44
CA MET A 20 29.55 8.59 7.37
C MET A 20 30.60 9.54 6.81
N ARG A 21 30.74 10.71 7.44
CA ARG A 21 31.76 11.71 7.09
C ARG A 21 33.10 11.37 7.73
N TYR A 22 34.14 11.40 6.92
CA TYR A 22 35.54 11.32 7.34
C TYR A 22 36.27 12.58 6.89
N SER A 23 37.13 13.10 7.74
CA SER A 23 37.98 14.25 7.49
C SER A 23 39.31 13.80 6.88
N SER A 24 40.15 14.75 6.47
CA SER A 24 41.48 14.45 5.93
C SER A 24 42.43 13.74 6.90
N VAL A 25 42.13 13.76 8.20
CA VAL A 25 42.92 13.12 9.26
C VAL A 25 42.28 11.83 9.79
N ASP A 26 41.07 11.50 9.36
CA ASP A 26 40.34 10.33 9.84
C ASP A 26 40.67 9.11 8.97
N ASP A 27 40.89 7.94 9.59
CA ASP A 27 41.09 6.67 8.89
C ASP A 27 39.75 5.94 8.69
N CYS A 28 39.32 5.80 7.44
CA CYS A 28 38.13 5.05 7.05
C CYS A 28 38.44 3.61 6.60
N GLY A 29 39.71 3.22 6.46
CA GLY A 29 40.13 1.93 5.91
C GLY A 29 39.72 0.72 6.77
N THR A 30 39.49 0.95 8.06
CA THR A 30 38.98 -0.05 9.01
C THR A 30 37.59 -0.58 8.62
N LYS A 31 36.71 0.30 8.11
CA LYS A 31 35.33 -0.01 7.73
C LYS A 31 35.14 -0.10 6.21
N TYR A 32 35.87 0.73 5.46
CA TYR A 32 35.76 0.84 4.01
C TYR A 32 37.13 0.56 3.38
N ARG A 33 37.44 -0.73 3.22
CA ARG A 33 38.72 -1.18 2.63
C ARG A 33 38.85 -0.66 1.20
N GLY A 34 40.02 -0.12 0.87
CA GLY A 34 40.32 0.37 -0.49
C GLY A 34 39.74 1.75 -0.83
N CYS A 35 39.32 2.55 0.17
CA CYS A 35 38.88 3.92 -0.10
C CYS A 35 40.01 4.80 -0.65
N ALA A 36 39.85 5.30 -1.89
CA ALA A 36 40.84 6.17 -2.55
C ALA A 36 41.07 7.53 -1.86
N HIS A 37 40.17 7.94 -0.96
CA HIS A 37 40.19 9.24 -0.29
C HIS A 37 40.64 9.16 1.19
N ASN A 38 40.96 7.96 1.67
CA ASN A 38 41.37 7.73 3.05
C ASN A 38 42.61 8.56 3.43
N GLY A 39 42.57 9.30 4.53
CA GLY A 39 43.69 10.13 5.01
C GLY A 39 44.13 11.25 4.05
N ARG A 40 43.38 11.56 3.00
CA ARG A 40 43.74 12.57 1.99
C ARG A 40 42.84 13.79 2.04
N GLN A 41 41.52 13.60 2.06
CA GLN A 41 40.56 14.69 2.03
C GLN A 41 39.25 14.33 2.73
N THR A 42 38.43 15.35 3.01
CA THR A 42 37.09 15.11 3.54
C THR A 42 36.23 14.36 2.52
N HIS A 43 35.59 13.28 2.95
CA HIS A 43 34.72 12.47 2.09
C HIS A 43 33.58 11.83 2.90
N TYR A 44 32.60 11.28 2.19
CA TYR A 44 31.33 10.80 2.71
C TYR A 44 31.02 9.42 2.15
N HIS A 45 30.93 8.42 3.02
CA HIS A 45 30.54 7.06 2.64
C HIS A 45 29.05 6.87 2.85
N CYS A 46 28.36 6.29 1.87
CA CYS A 46 27.00 5.83 2.09
C CYS A 46 26.99 4.69 3.14
N VAL A 47 26.03 4.70 4.04
CA VAL A 47 25.86 3.67 5.09
C VAL A 47 24.72 2.70 4.73
N GLN A 48 24.03 2.93 3.61
CA GLN A 48 22.93 2.08 3.18
C GLN A 48 23.42 0.68 2.79
N ARG A 49 22.58 -0.32 3.07
CA ARG A 49 22.90 -1.72 2.75
C ARG A 49 23.12 -1.87 1.25
N ASN A 50 24.18 -2.58 0.86
CA ASN A 50 24.58 -2.83 -0.52
C ASN A 50 24.86 -1.55 -1.32
N CYS A 51 25.37 -0.48 -0.67
CA CYS A 51 25.79 0.74 -1.35
C CYS A 51 27.21 1.15 -0.94
N ASP A 52 28.17 0.98 -1.85
CA ASP A 52 29.59 1.29 -1.62
C ASP A 52 29.99 2.65 -2.22
N LYS A 53 29.03 3.57 -2.37
CA LYS A 53 29.29 4.88 -2.98
C LYS A 53 29.97 5.84 -2.00
N VAL A 54 30.98 6.53 -2.52
CA VAL A 54 31.79 7.52 -1.79
C VAL A 54 31.75 8.83 -2.54
N TYR A 55 31.53 9.92 -1.81
CA TYR A 55 31.45 11.28 -2.37
C TYR A 55 32.38 12.24 -1.63
N VAL A 56 32.81 13.29 -2.33
CA VAL A 56 33.68 14.34 -1.78
C VAL A 56 32.91 15.66 -1.61
N SER A 57 31.88 15.87 -2.44
CA SER A 57 31.00 17.04 -2.40
C SER A 57 29.73 16.77 -1.59
N THR A 58 29.31 17.76 -0.79
CA THR A 58 28.04 17.72 -0.06
C THR A 58 26.82 17.73 -0.97
N SER A 59 26.92 18.31 -2.17
CA SER A 59 25.82 18.33 -3.14
C SER A 59 25.52 16.93 -3.66
N ASP A 60 26.57 16.16 -3.98
CA ASP A 60 26.42 14.78 -4.45
C ASP A 60 25.87 13.86 -3.36
N VAL A 61 26.31 14.06 -2.12
CA VAL A 61 25.76 13.38 -0.93
C VAL A 61 24.26 13.62 -0.82
N GLN A 62 23.81 14.87 -0.89
CA GLN A 62 22.39 15.19 -0.81
C GLN A 62 21.60 14.60 -1.98
N MET A 63 22.13 14.63 -3.21
CA MET A 63 21.47 13.97 -4.34
C MET A 63 21.38 12.45 -4.17
N HIS A 64 22.44 11.81 -3.66
CA HIS A 64 22.47 10.37 -3.42
C HIS A 64 21.55 9.95 -2.25
N ALA A 65 21.47 10.75 -1.19
CA ALA A 65 20.48 10.59 -0.12
C ALA A 65 19.06 10.60 -0.68
N ASN A 66 18.76 11.58 -1.54
CA ASN A 66 17.47 11.70 -2.20
C ASN A 66 17.17 10.52 -3.12
N PHE A 67 18.19 9.96 -3.77
CA PHE A 67 18.05 8.75 -4.56
C PHE A 67 17.59 7.57 -3.69
N HIS A 68 18.27 7.27 -2.58
CA HIS A 68 17.85 6.20 -1.67
C HIS A 68 16.46 6.41 -1.08
N ARG A 69 16.09 7.66 -0.78
CA ARG A 69 14.72 8.00 -0.33
C ARG A 69 13.69 7.69 -1.41
N LYS A 70 13.95 8.10 -2.66
CA LYS A 70 13.04 7.85 -3.80
C LYS A 70 12.94 6.36 -4.13
N ASP A 71 14.05 5.64 -4.14
CA ASP A 71 14.05 4.21 -4.45
C ASP A 71 13.39 3.39 -3.34
N SER A 72 13.59 3.74 -2.06
CA SER A 72 12.85 3.15 -0.94
C SER A 72 11.34 3.35 -1.07
N ALA A 73 10.90 4.54 -1.49
CA ALA A 73 9.48 4.81 -1.72
C ALA A 73 8.91 3.93 -2.85
N ILE A 74 9.63 3.77 -3.96
CA ILE A 74 9.22 2.88 -5.07
C ILE A 74 9.11 1.42 -4.59
N ILE A 75 10.05 0.97 -3.76
CA ILE A 75 10.02 -0.37 -3.14
C ILE A 75 8.80 -0.56 -2.24
N GLN A 76 8.50 0.43 -1.40
CA GLN A 76 7.31 0.40 -0.53
C GLN A 76 6.00 0.35 -1.32
N GLU A 77 5.98 0.97 -2.51
CA GLU A 77 4.83 0.90 -3.42
C GLU A 77 4.71 -0.43 -4.19
N GLY A 78 5.63 -1.37 -3.95
CA GLY A 78 5.66 -2.69 -4.55
C GLY A 78 6.33 -2.71 -5.93
N PHE A 79 7.26 -1.80 -6.20
CA PHE A 79 8.00 -1.74 -7.46
C PHE A 79 9.51 -1.76 -7.22
N GLN A 80 10.30 -2.14 -8.22
CA GLN A 80 11.76 -2.05 -8.20
C GLN A 80 12.24 -1.31 -9.42
N ARG A 81 13.15 -0.35 -9.24
CA ARG A 81 13.86 0.27 -10.35
C ARG A 81 15.19 -0.46 -10.57
N PHE A 82 15.54 -0.63 -11.83
CA PHE A 82 16.87 -1.02 -12.28
C PHE A 82 17.40 0.05 -13.23
N ARG A 83 18.62 0.54 -13.00
CA ARG A 83 19.25 1.54 -13.87
C ARG A 83 19.79 0.88 -15.14
N ALA A 84 20.04 1.68 -16.17
CA ALA A 84 20.67 1.23 -17.42
C ALA A 84 22.04 0.52 -17.26
N THR A 85 22.72 0.77 -16.15
CA THR A 85 24.03 0.17 -15.81
C THR A 85 23.91 -1.07 -14.93
N GLU A 86 22.71 -1.39 -14.46
CA GLU A 86 22.44 -2.48 -13.52
C GLU A 86 21.76 -3.62 -14.26
N ASP A 87 22.12 -4.86 -13.89
CA ASP A 87 21.42 -6.04 -14.36
C ASP A 87 20.30 -6.40 -13.37
N CYS A 88 19.09 -6.58 -13.87
CA CYS A 88 17.95 -7.04 -13.08
C CYS A 88 17.99 -8.55 -12.76
N GLY A 89 18.92 -9.31 -13.37
CA GLY A 89 19.13 -10.72 -13.08
C GLY A 89 17.95 -11.63 -13.44
N THR A 90 16.98 -11.11 -14.21
CA THR A 90 15.75 -11.82 -14.59
C THR A 90 15.78 -12.05 -16.10
N PRO A 91 16.16 -13.26 -16.58
CA PRO A 91 16.28 -13.55 -18.01
C PRO A 91 14.97 -13.41 -18.78
N SER A 92 13.83 -13.54 -18.09
CA SER A 92 12.49 -13.34 -18.66
C SER A 92 12.05 -11.87 -18.70
N CYS A 93 12.87 -10.93 -18.22
CA CYS A 93 12.58 -9.50 -18.33
C CYS A 93 12.75 -9.07 -19.79
N ALA A 94 11.75 -8.36 -20.33
CA ALA A 94 11.80 -7.83 -21.70
C ALA A 94 12.94 -6.82 -21.93
N PHE A 95 13.53 -6.29 -20.85
CA PHE A 95 14.65 -5.34 -20.88
C PHE A 95 15.95 -5.96 -20.35
N TYR A 96 16.00 -7.28 -20.16
CA TYR A 96 17.21 -7.98 -19.74
C TYR A 96 18.35 -7.75 -20.75
N GLY A 97 19.54 -7.41 -20.28
CA GLY A 97 20.69 -7.08 -21.13
C GLY A 97 20.60 -5.74 -21.88
N HIS A 98 19.47 -5.03 -21.84
CA HIS A 98 19.34 -3.70 -22.43
C HIS A 98 19.91 -2.64 -21.49
N ARG A 99 20.72 -1.72 -22.03
CA ARG A 99 21.27 -0.57 -21.28
C ARG A 99 20.23 0.52 -21.08
N THR A 100 19.09 0.18 -20.46
CA THR A 100 17.97 1.09 -20.23
C THR A 100 17.42 0.96 -18.82
N THR A 101 17.14 2.10 -18.19
CA THR A 101 16.45 2.12 -16.91
C THR A 101 15.03 1.58 -17.08
N HIS A 102 14.63 0.65 -16.23
CA HIS A 102 13.31 0.02 -16.27
C HIS A 102 12.81 -0.31 -14.86
N PHE A 103 11.54 -0.69 -14.74
CA PHE A 103 10.84 -0.93 -13.48
C PHE A 103 10.19 -2.30 -13.48
N HIS A 104 10.20 -3.00 -12.36
CA HIS A 104 9.54 -4.30 -12.17
C HIS A 104 8.45 -4.16 -11.12
N CYS A 105 7.30 -4.78 -11.34
CA CYS A 105 6.32 -4.98 -10.26
C CYS A 105 6.82 -6.10 -9.34
N ARG A 106 6.75 -5.90 -8.02
CA ARG A 106 7.13 -6.86 -6.99
C ARG A 106 5.94 -7.47 -6.25
N ARG A 107 4.71 -7.16 -6.67
CA ARG A 107 3.50 -7.74 -6.06
C ARG A 107 3.40 -9.23 -6.40
N SER A 108 2.80 -10.01 -5.50
CA SER A 108 2.60 -11.45 -5.70
C SER A 108 1.82 -11.72 -6.99
N GLN A 109 2.28 -12.69 -7.78
CA GLN A 109 1.65 -13.09 -9.05
C GLN A 109 1.63 -12.00 -10.12
N CYS A 110 2.49 -10.98 -10.03
CA CYS A 110 2.62 -9.93 -11.03
C CYS A 110 4.07 -9.82 -11.52
N ASN A 111 4.30 -10.17 -12.78
CA ASN A 111 5.63 -10.17 -13.41
C ASN A 111 5.79 -9.07 -14.48
N PHE A 112 5.02 -7.98 -14.37
CA PHE A 112 5.06 -6.90 -15.36
C PHE A 112 6.31 -6.03 -15.19
N THR A 113 6.85 -5.61 -16.33
CA THR A 113 8.02 -4.72 -16.42
C THR A 113 7.70 -3.50 -17.27
N PHE A 114 8.24 -2.33 -16.89
CA PHE A 114 7.92 -1.03 -17.50
C PHE A 114 9.21 -0.29 -17.86
N LYS A 115 9.22 0.39 -19.02
CA LYS A 115 10.35 1.24 -19.42
C LYS A 115 10.29 2.63 -18.78
N ASN A 116 9.09 3.17 -18.56
CA ASN A 116 8.88 4.53 -18.08
C ASN A 116 8.03 4.55 -16.79
N LYS A 117 8.04 5.69 -16.10
CA LYS A 117 7.29 5.88 -14.84
C LYS A 117 5.77 5.96 -15.08
N ALA A 118 5.32 6.53 -16.20
CA ALA A 118 3.90 6.73 -16.47
C ALA A 118 3.13 5.39 -16.59
N ASP A 119 3.72 4.42 -17.29
CA ASP A 119 3.15 3.07 -17.45
C ASP A 119 3.13 2.33 -16.11
N MET A 120 4.17 2.51 -15.29
CA MET A 120 4.23 1.97 -13.93
C MET A 120 3.11 2.54 -13.04
N GLU A 121 2.88 3.86 -13.05
CA GLU A 121 1.79 4.48 -12.28
C GLU A 121 0.40 4.03 -12.77
N LYS A 122 0.22 3.89 -14.09
CA LYS A 122 -1.01 3.32 -14.66
C LYS A 122 -1.24 1.90 -14.16
N HIS A 123 -0.21 1.08 -14.13
CA HIS A 123 -0.28 -0.28 -13.61
C HIS A 123 -0.51 -0.34 -12.08
N LYS A 124 0.06 0.59 -11.31
CA LYS A 124 -0.26 0.74 -9.88
C LYS A 124 -1.75 0.96 -9.66
N SER A 125 -2.38 1.81 -10.48
CA SER A 125 -3.84 2.03 -10.40
C SER A 125 -4.67 0.79 -10.73
N TYR A 126 -4.14 -0.12 -11.56
CA TYR A 126 -4.79 -1.41 -11.84
C TYR A 126 -4.83 -2.29 -10.59
N HIS A 127 -3.71 -2.43 -9.88
CA HIS A 127 -3.68 -3.17 -8.62
C HIS A 127 -4.60 -2.58 -7.56
N GLN A 128 -4.60 -1.25 -7.41
CA GLN A 128 -5.50 -0.58 -6.46
C GLN A 128 -6.97 -0.87 -6.79
N LYS A 129 -7.35 -0.80 -8.07
CA LYS A 129 -8.72 -1.12 -8.51
C LYS A 129 -9.08 -2.59 -8.27
N ASP A 130 -8.15 -3.50 -8.52
CA ASP A 130 -8.34 -4.94 -8.31
C ASP A 130 -8.49 -5.30 -6.82
N GLU A 131 -7.67 -4.70 -5.94
CA GLU A 131 -7.79 -4.85 -4.49
C GLU A 131 -9.13 -4.34 -3.96
N VAL A 132 -9.59 -3.17 -4.43
CA VAL A 132 -10.91 -2.63 -4.09
C VAL A 132 -12.03 -3.53 -4.59
N LEU A 133 -11.91 -4.02 -5.83
CA LEU A 133 -12.88 -4.95 -6.42
C LEU A 133 -12.99 -6.25 -5.60
N SER A 134 -11.85 -6.80 -5.18
CA SER A 134 -11.80 -8.00 -4.33
C SER A 134 -12.41 -7.76 -2.96
N LYS A 135 -12.16 -6.60 -2.34
CA LYS A 135 -12.79 -6.20 -1.06
C LYS A 135 -14.30 -6.06 -1.17
N ASP A 136 -14.80 -5.59 -2.32
CA ASP A 136 -16.23 -5.48 -2.60
C ASP A 136 -16.90 -6.84 -2.89
N GLY A 137 -16.15 -7.95 -2.84
CA GLY A 137 -16.65 -9.30 -3.06
C GLY A 137 -16.79 -9.64 -4.54
N PHE A 138 -15.92 -9.09 -5.39
CA PHE A 138 -15.88 -9.40 -6.82
C PHE A 138 -14.48 -9.79 -7.28
N LYS A 139 -14.38 -10.63 -8.31
CA LYS A 139 -13.09 -10.97 -8.93
C LYS A 139 -13.18 -10.92 -10.44
N LYS A 140 -12.28 -10.15 -11.08
CA LYS A 140 -12.20 -10.02 -12.53
C LYS A 140 -11.30 -11.10 -13.11
N PHE A 141 -11.71 -11.66 -14.23
CA PHE A 141 -10.92 -12.59 -15.03
C PHE A 141 -10.78 -12.05 -16.45
N MET A 142 -9.57 -12.16 -16.99
CA MET A 142 -9.29 -11.74 -18.35
C MET A 142 -9.55 -12.88 -19.33
N LYS A 143 -9.82 -12.53 -20.60
CA LYS A 143 -10.14 -13.48 -21.66
C LYS A 143 -9.03 -14.50 -21.95
N TYR A 144 -7.79 -14.21 -21.58
CA TYR A 144 -6.65 -15.11 -21.78
C TYR A 144 -6.41 -16.04 -20.58
N GLU A 145 -7.15 -15.85 -19.47
CA GLU A 145 -7.04 -16.66 -18.28
C GLU A 145 -8.14 -17.73 -18.25
N THR A 146 -7.80 -18.91 -17.72
CA THR A 146 -8.81 -19.94 -17.46
C THR A 146 -9.57 -19.55 -16.20
N CYS A 147 -10.88 -19.42 -16.29
CA CYS A 147 -11.71 -19.13 -15.13
C CYS A 147 -11.77 -20.37 -14.21
N PRO A 148 -11.46 -20.24 -12.90
CA PRO A 148 -11.48 -21.35 -11.95
C PRO A 148 -12.90 -21.74 -11.50
N PHE A 149 -13.92 -20.95 -11.85
CA PHE A 149 -15.31 -21.25 -11.48
C PHE A 149 -15.88 -22.37 -12.37
N PRO A 150 -16.42 -23.46 -11.78
CA PRO A 150 -16.96 -24.59 -12.53
C PRO A 150 -18.07 -24.14 -13.49
N GLY A 151 -18.00 -24.56 -14.75
CA GLY A 151 -19.03 -24.27 -15.75
C GLY A 151 -19.11 -22.81 -16.21
N CYS A 152 -18.09 -21.97 -15.92
CA CYS A 152 -18.08 -20.60 -16.41
C CYS A 152 -18.02 -20.57 -17.95
N ARG A 153 -19.15 -20.20 -18.58
CA ARG A 153 -19.31 -20.12 -20.05
C ARG A 153 -18.41 -19.06 -20.71
N PHE A 154 -17.84 -18.15 -19.93
CA PHE A 154 -17.00 -17.06 -20.42
C PHE A 154 -15.50 -17.32 -20.24
N SER A 155 -15.13 -18.46 -19.65
CA SER A 155 -13.74 -18.89 -19.51
C SER A 155 -13.04 -18.93 -20.86
N LYS A 156 -11.88 -18.26 -20.97
CA LYS A 156 -11.13 -18.10 -22.23
C LYS A 156 -11.86 -17.44 -23.41
N VAL A 157 -13.09 -16.94 -23.22
CA VAL A 157 -13.89 -16.31 -24.28
C VAL A 157 -13.85 -14.80 -24.13
N ASN A 158 -14.31 -14.28 -22.98
CA ASN A 158 -14.47 -12.85 -22.75
C ASN A 158 -13.95 -12.45 -21.37
N ASN A 159 -13.60 -11.17 -21.22
CA ASN A 159 -13.36 -10.59 -19.91
C ASN A 159 -14.67 -10.60 -19.11
N HIS A 160 -14.64 -11.11 -17.88
CA HIS A 160 -15.83 -11.24 -17.05
C HIS A 160 -15.48 -11.04 -15.56
N ILE A 161 -16.49 -10.78 -14.74
CA ILE A 161 -16.34 -10.50 -13.31
C ILE A 161 -17.29 -11.43 -12.54
N HIS A 162 -16.76 -12.23 -11.63
CA HIS A 162 -17.57 -13.05 -10.73
C HIS A 162 -17.87 -12.31 -9.44
N CYS A 163 -19.10 -12.43 -8.94
CA CYS A 163 -19.37 -12.21 -7.53
C CYS A 163 -18.79 -13.39 -6.74
N ILE A 164 -18.02 -13.09 -5.70
CA ILE A 164 -17.39 -14.10 -4.82
C ILE A 164 -18.01 -14.11 -3.42
N ARG A 165 -19.11 -13.37 -3.22
CA ARG A 165 -19.89 -13.43 -1.97
C ARG A 165 -20.52 -14.82 -1.80
N PRO A 166 -20.57 -15.36 -0.57
CA PRO A 166 -21.22 -16.64 -0.30
C PRO A 166 -22.67 -16.67 -0.82
N GLY A 167 -23.04 -17.75 -1.51
CA GLY A 167 -24.40 -17.92 -2.06
C GLY A 167 -24.72 -17.08 -3.29
N CYS A 168 -23.75 -16.37 -3.88
CA CYS A 168 -23.94 -15.64 -5.13
C CYS A 168 -22.97 -16.17 -6.21
N GLN A 169 -23.53 -16.70 -7.30
CA GLN A 169 -22.76 -17.23 -8.45
C GLN A 169 -22.88 -16.34 -9.69
N TYR A 170 -23.24 -15.07 -9.49
CA TYR A 170 -23.52 -14.17 -10.61
C TYR A 170 -22.26 -13.78 -11.37
N VAL A 171 -22.36 -13.72 -12.70
CA VAL A 171 -21.29 -13.32 -13.61
C VAL A 171 -21.68 -12.05 -14.33
N LEU A 172 -20.77 -11.09 -14.37
CA LEU A 172 -20.96 -9.73 -14.87
C LEU A 172 -19.95 -9.46 -16.00
N HIS A 173 -20.33 -8.60 -16.96
CA HIS A 173 -19.48 -8.24 -18.10
C HIS A 173 -18.98 -6.80 -18.06
N SER A 174 -19.54 -5.96 -17.18
CA SER A 174 -19.17 -4.55 -17.09
C SER A 174 -19.23 -4.00 -15.66
N THR A 175 -18.52 -2.91 -15.43
CA THR A 175 -18.53 -2.19 -14.16
C THR A 175 -19.91 -1.61 -13.84
N ALA A 176 -20.68 -1.21 -14.85
CA ALA A 176 -22.04 -0.70 -14.66
C ALA A 176 -22.97 -1.79 -14.07
N GLN A 177 -22.89 -3.02 -14.60
CA GLN A 177 -23.64 -4.16 -14.06
C GLN A 177 -23.18 -4.48 -12.64
N LEU A 178 -21.87 -4.37 -12.37
CA LEU A 178 -21.30 -4.60 -11.06
C LEU A 178 -21.87 -3.66 -9.99
N TYR A 179 -21.93 -2.36 -10.24
CA TYR A 179 -22.46 -1.41 -9.25
C TYR A 179 -23.93 -1.69 -8.93
N SER A 180 -24.75 -1.97 -9.94
CA SER A 180 -26.15 -2.33 -9.73
C SER A 180 -26.29 -3.62 -8.93
N HIS A 181 -25.45 -4.62 -9.19
CA HIS A 181 -25.44 -5.88 -8.46
C HIS A 181 -24.95 -5.70 -7.01
N LYS A 182 -23.90 -4.90 -6.79
CA LYS A 182 -23.39 -4.55 -5.44
C LYS A 182 -24.49 -3.94 -4.57
N ARG A 183 -25.24 -2.96 -5.10
CA ARG A 183 -26.38 -2.36 -4.37
C ARG A 183 -27.47 -3.36 -3.97
N LYS A 184 -27.66 -4.43 -4.75
CA LYS A 184 -28.61 -5.50 -4.41
C LYS A 184 -28.12 -6.32 -3.20
N HIS A 185 -26.81 -6.53 -3.07
CA HIS A 185 -26.22 -7.14 -1.88
C HIS A 185 -26.35 -6.24 -0.66
N GLU A 186 -25.97 -4.96 -0.78
CA GLU A 186 -26.05 -4.00 0.32
C GLU A 186 -27.46 -3.89 0.89
N ARG A 187 -28.49 -3.88 0.01
CA ARG A 187 -29.90 -3.88 0.44
C ARG A 187 -30.27 -5.14 1.23
N ARG A 188 -29.87 -6.32 0.75
CA ARG A 188 -30.14 -7.60 1.45
C ARG A 188 -29.42 -7.69 2.79
N GLU A 189 -28.16 -7.24 2.85
CA GLU A 189 -27.38 -7.20 4.08
C GLU A 189 -28.01 -6.25 5.10
N PHE A 190 -28.48 -5.07 4.66
CA PHE A 190 -29.20 -4.13 5.50
C PHE A 190 -30.52 -4.70 6.04
N GLU A 191 -31.33 -5.34 5.18
CA GLU A 191 -32.59 -5.98 5.59
C GLU A 191 -32.35 -7.11 6.61
N ASN A 192 -31.30 -7.92 6.39
CA ASN A 192 -30.93 -8.99 7.33
C ASN A 192 -30.43 -8.43 8.66
N ALA A 193 -29.60 -7.39 8.64
CA ALA A 193 -29.11 -6.73 9.85
C ALA A 193 -30.26 -6.13 10.67
N TYR A 194 -31.22 -5.48 10.00
CA TYR A 194 -32.42 -4.94 10.65
C TYR A 194 -33.29 -6.03 11.28
N ARG A 195 -33.50 -7.15 10.57
CA ARG A 195 -34.24 -8.31 11.13
C ARG A 195 -33.54 -8.90 12.36
N ASN A 196 -32.24 -9.11 12.29
CA ASN A 196 -31.45 -9.65 13.41
C ASN A 196 -31.49 -8.71 14.62
N TYR A 197 -31.38 -7.40 14.40
CA TYR A 197 -31.51 -6.40 15.47
C TYR A 197 -32.87 -6.47 16.16
N ARG A 198 -33.96 -6.60 15.40
CA ARG A 198 -35.30 -6.76 15.96
C ARG A 198 -35.47 -8.06 16.77
N GLN A 199 -34.88 -9.16 16.32
CA GLN A 199 -34.92 -10.43 17.06
C GLN A 199 -34.11 -10.35 18.36
N LEU A 200 -32.94 -9.71 18.35
CA LEU A 200 -32.12 -9.50 19.55
C LEU A 200 -32.85 -8.62 20.59
N GLN A 201 -33.57 -7.59 20.13
CA GLN A 201 -34.43 -6.78 21.00
C GLN A 201 -35.54 -7.63 21.65
N GLN A 202 -36.21 -8.49 20.88
CA GLN A 202 -37.26 -9.36 21.41
C GLN A 202 -36.73 -10.40 22.42
N HIS A 203 -35.58 -11.01 22.14
CA HIS A 203 -34.96 -11.95 23.08
C HIS A 203 -34.49 -11.28 24.37
N ARG A 204 -33.97 -10.04 24.30
CA ARG A 204 -33.62 -9.26 25.50
C ARG A 204 -34.82 -8.99 26.40
N VAL A 205 -36.01 -8.80 25.83
CA VAL A 205 -37.26 -8.59 26.58
C VAL A 205 -37.78 -9.89 27.20
N GLN A 206 -37.42 -11.07 26.68
CA GLN A 206 -37.83 -12.38 27.22
C GLN A 206 -36.82 -12.99 28.21
N SER A 207 -35.54 -12.62 28.14
CA SER A 207 -34.49 -13.14 29.02
C SER A 207 -34.24 -12.30 30.28
N SER A 208 -35.11 -11.33 30.60
CA SER A 208 -35.14 -10.72 31.93
C SER A 208 -35.89 -11.67 32.87
N PRO A 209 -35.21 -12.40 33.79
CA PRO A 209 -35.93 -13.03 34.87
C PRO A 209 -36.54 -11.92 35.71
N ASP A 210 -37.77 -12.17 36.16
CA ASP A 210 -38.53 -11.33 37.06
C ASP A 210 -37.71 -11.03 38.33
N MET A 211 -36.96 -9.92 38.32
CA MET A 211 -36.42 -9.31 39.51
C MET A 211 -37.39 -8.21 39.90
N THR A 212 -38.37 -8.62 40.68
CA THR A 212 -39.09 -7.70 41.54
C THR A 212 -38.10 -6.95 42.43
N VAL A 213 -38.44 -5.69 42.67
CA VAL A 213 -38.06 -4.83 43.80
C VAL A 213 -37.11 -3.64 43.50
N ALA A 214 -37.74 -2.46 43.62
CA ALA A 214 -37.27 -1.16 44.11
C ALA A 214 -36.44 -0.21 43.23
N SER A 215 -37.01 0.99 43.05
CA SER A 215 -36.38 2.25 42.61
C SER A 215 -35.56 2.90 43.77
N PRO A 216 -34.88 4.05 43.55
CA PRO A 216 -33.46 4.10 43.27
C PRO A 216 -32.67 4.79 44.40
N SER A 217 -31.35 4.59 44.44
CA SER A 217 -30.44 5.43 45.22
C SER A 217 -29.22 5.76 44.39
N SER A 218 -28.87 7.04 44.43
CA SER A 218 -27.71 7.71 43.85
C SER A 218 -26.38 7.03 44.20
N ASP A 219 -25.57 6.72 43.20
CA ASP A 219 -24.22 7.28 43.08
C ASP A 219 -23.55 6.86 41.77
N GLY A 220 -22.75 7.78 41.23
CA GLY A 220 -22.25 7.71 39.86
C GLY A 220 -21.09 6.74 39.66
N GLN A 221 -21.00 6.22 38.43
CA GLN A 221 -19.73 6.02 37.74
C GLN A 221 -19.94 5.83 36.23
N GLN A 222 -19.08 6.51 35.47
CA GLN A 222 -19.02 6.60 34.02
C GLN A 222 -18.74 5.24 33.38
N THR A 223 -19.47 4.87 32.31
CA THR A 223 -18.92 4.06 31.21
C THR A 223 -19.57 4.40 29.85
N ALA A 224 -18.69 4.81 28.93
CA ALA A 224 -18.73 4.77 27.46
C ALA A 224 -20.10 4.75 26.73
N TYR A 225 -20.47 5.92 26.19
CA TYR A 225 -21.42 6.04 25.09
C TYR A 225 -20.82 5.45 23.80
N GLN A 226 -21.31 4.29 23.38
CA GLN A 226 -21.03 3.74 22.07
C GLN A 226 -22.02 4.33 21.06
N GLN A 227 -21.46 5.03 20.07
CA GLN A 227 -22.17 5.81 19.07
C GLN A 227 -23.13 4.94 18.23
N LEU A 228 -24.40 5.31 18.23
CA LEU A 228 -25.43 4.85 17.30
C LEU A 228 -25.23 5.51 15.91
N PRO A 229 -25.48 4.84 14.78
CA PRO A 229 -25.65 5.52 13.52
C PRO A 229 -27.06 6.14 13.46
N VAL A 230 -27.10 7.47 13.38
CA VAL A 230 -28.31 8.28 13.19
C VAL A 230 -28.86 8.04 11.78
N PRO A 231 -30.19 7.89 11.58
CA PRO A 231 -30.76 7.84 10.24
C PRO A 231 -30.64 9.21 9.57
N ILE A 232 -29.94 9.27 8.44
CA ILE A 232 -29.90 10.46 7.58
C ILE A 232 -31.29 10.62 6.98
N ASN A 233 -31.97 11.69 7.39
CA ASN A 233 -33.25 12.11 6.86
C ASN A 233 -33.02 12.82 5.52
N LEU A 234 -33.35 12.17 4.41
CA LEU A 234 -33.20 12.73 3.06
C LEU A 234 -34.37 13.71 2.81
N HIS A 235 -34.19 14.99 3.12
CA HIS A 235 -35.09 16.03 2.66
C HIS A 235 -34.90 16.22 1.15
N HIS A 236 -35.98 15.99 0.42
CA HIS A 236 -36.16 16.37 -0.98
C HIS A 236 -36.09 17.90 -1.09
N HIS A 237 -35.06 18.43 -1.75
CA HIS A 237 -35.14 19.75 -2.35
C HIS A 237 -35.36 19.58 -3.85
N GLY A 238 -36.57 19.92 -4.29
CA GLY A 238 -36.83 20.26 -5.68
C GLY A 238 -36.11 21.56 -6.02
N SER A 239 -35.60 21.64 -7.23
CA SER A 239 -35.26 22.89 -7.88
C SER A 239 -35.56 22.75 -9.36
N GLU A 240 -36.43 23.64 -9.79
CA GLU A 240 -36.66 24.08 -11.16
C GLU A 240 -35.32 24.41 -11.83
N VAL A 241 -35.07 23.88 -13.04
CA VAL A 241 -34.87 24.63 -14.31
C VAL A 241 -35.16 23.67 -15.47
#